data_AF-A0AAW1FAA2-F1
#
_entry.id   AF-A0AAW1FAA2-F1
#
_cell.length_a   1.000
_cell.length_b   1.000
_cell.length_c   1.000
_cell.angle_alpha   90.00
_cell.angle_beta   90.00
_cell.angle_gamma   90.00
#
_symmetry.space_group_name_H-M   'P 1'
#
loop_
_entity.id
_entity.type
_entity.pdbx_description
1 polymer ?
#
loop_
_entity_poly.entity_id
_entity_poly.type
_entity_poly.pdbx_seq_one_letter_code
_entity_poly.pdbx_strand_id
1 'polypeptide(L)' 'MLKKAPKLKYIIKTKSKGNIHVGPTSEAMIELLTLLFLSSLAEEAKSKAFEEKSATIRAHHLRAISKVSSKH' A
#
# COMPACT_ATOMS: atom_id res chain seq x y z
N MET A 1 -5.43 11.51 -13.98
CA MET A 1 -5.51 11.93 -12.56
C MET A 1 -5.52 10.69 -11.69
N LEU A 2 -4.56 10.56 -10.77
CA LEU A 2 -4.62 9.54 -9.71
C LEU A 2 -5.91 9.77 -8.91
N LYS A 3 -6.82 8.81 -8.92
CA LYS A 3 -8.05 8.88 -8.13
C LYS A 3 -7.65 8.73 -6.66
N LYS A 4 -8.05 9.66 -5.80
CA LYS A 4 -7.85 9.57 -4.34
C LYS A 4 -8.31 8.19 -3.86
N ALA A 5 -7.51 7.54 -3.02
CA ALA A 5 -7.91 6.31 -2.37
C ALA A 5 -9.10 6.61 -1.44
N PRO A 6 -10.32 6.17 -1.77
CA PRO A 6 -11.50 6.55 -1.01
C PRO A 6 -11.47 5.86 0.37
N LYS A 7 -11.98 6.55 1.39
CA LYS A 7 -12.25 5.98 2.72
C LYS A 7 -11.02 5.63 3.59
N LEU A 8 -9.80 6.09 3.28
CA LEU A 8 -8.61 5.83 4.11
C LEU A 8 -8.78 6.27 5.57
N LYS A 9 -9.30 7.48 5.79
CA LYS A 9 -9.61 8.01 7.13
C LYS A 9 -10.56 7.09 7.91
N TYR A 10 -11.60 6.60 7.24
CA TYR A 10 -12.58 5.69 7.84
C TYR A 10 -11.93 4.35 8.21
N ILE A 11 -11.15 3.76 7.30
CA ILE A 11 -10.45 2.49 7.54
C ILE A 11 -9.55 2.62 8.77
N ILE A 12 -8.74 3.68 8.85
CA ILE A 12 -7.83 3.92 9.97
C ILE A 12 -8.60 4.03 11.28
N LYS A 13 -9.65 4.86 11.33
CA LYS A 13 -10.49 4.98 12.53
C LYS A 13 -11.10 3.64 12.97
N THR A 14 -11.53 2.80 12.04
CA THR A 14 -12.11 1.47 12.37
C THR A 14 -11.08 0.42 12.80
N LYS A 15 -9.81 0.60 12.45
CA LYS A 15 -8.74 -0.37 12.75
C LYS A 15 -7.87 0.04 13.94
N SER A 16 -7.89 1.31 14.32
CA SER A 16 -7.18 1.80 15.51
C SER A 16 -7.84 1.34 16.80
N LYS A 17 -7.01 1.01 17.80
CA LYS A 17 -7.49 0.69 19.16
C LYS A 17 -7.88 2.00 19.85
N GLY A 18 -9.17 2.32 19.85
CA GLY A 18 -9.74 3.50 20.52
C GLY A 18 -10.10 4.63 19.57
N ASN A 19 -10.72 5.67 20.12
CA ASN A 19 -11.17 6.82 19.36
C ASN A 19 -9.99 7.74 19.03
N ILE A 20 -9.50 7.67 17.79
CA ILE A 20 -8.40 8.52 17.32
C ILE A 20 -8.92 9.74 16.54
N HIS A 21 -8.30 10.88 16.80
CA HIS A 21 -8.49 12.07 15.98
C HIS A 21 -7.58 12.01 14.75
N VAL A 22 -8.15 12.19 13.56
CA VAL A 22 -7.40 12.28 12.29
C VAL A 22 -7.72 13.64 11.67
N GLY A 23 -6.79 14.58 11.85
CA GLY A 23 -6.90 15.93 11.32
C GLY A 23 -6.53 16.01 9.82
N PRO A 24 -6.80 17.15 9.15
CA PRO A 24 -6.59 17.30 7.71
C PRO A 24 -5.16 17.03 7.24
N THR A 25 -4.14 17.51 7.97
CA THR A 25 -2.73 17.27 7.63
C THR A 25 -2.36 15.80 7.77
N SER A 26 -2.81 15.13 8.84
CA SER A 26 -2.61 13.70 9.03
C SER A 26 -3.26 12.89 7.91
N GLU A 27 -4.47 13.30 7.47
CA GLU A 27 -5.17 12.69 6.34
C GLU A 27 -4.36 12.79 5.03
N ALA A 28 -3.77 13.96 4.74
CA ALA A 28 -2.88 14.12 3.59
C ALA A 28 -1.61 13.26 3.69
N MET A 29 -1.00 13.16 4.88
CA MET A 29 0.17 12.31 5.11
C MET A 29 -0.15 10.83 4.93
N ILE A 30 -1.32 10.39 5.43
CA ILE A 30 -1.83 9.03 5.23
C ILE A 30 -2.03 8.73 3.74
N GLU A 31 -2.61 9.68 2.98
CA GLU A 31 -2.78 9.54 1.53
C GLU A 31 -1.43 9.38 0.84
N LEU A 32 -0.44 10.21 1.18
CA LEU A 32 0.91 10.14 0.63
C LEU A 32 1.60 8.81 0.97
N LEU A 33 1.58 8.40 2.23
CA LEU A 33 2.18 7.14 2.68
C LEU A 33 1.56 5.94 1.98
N THR A 34 0.23 5.95 1.82
CA THR A 34 -0.49 4.88 1.09
C THR A 34 -0.05 4.83 -0.37
N LEU A 35 0.10 5.99 -1.02
CA LEU A 35 0.54 6.07 -2.41
C LEU A 35 1.98 5.55 -2.57
N LEU A 36 2.90 5.98 -1.71
CA LEU A 36 4.29 5.54 -1.74
C LEU A 36 4.41 4.03 -1.49
N PHE A 37 3.69 3.52 -0.49
CA PHE A 37 3.66 2.10 -0.16
C PHE A 37 3.15 1.26 -1.34
N LEU A 38 2.01 1.62 -1.92
CA LEU A 38 1.44 0.88 -3.06
C LEU A 38 2.34 0.96 -4.30
N SER A 39 3.01 2.08 -4.52
CA SER A 39 3.94 2.27 -5.64
C SER A 39 5.18 1.38 -5.48
N SER A 40 5.82 1.35 -4.30
CA SER A 40 6.94 0.46 -3.99
C SER A 40 6.55 -1.00 -4.14
N LEU A 41 5.38 -1.38 -3.58
CA LEU A 41 4.88 -2.75 -3.66
C LEU A 41 4.63 -3.20 -5.11
N ALA A 42 4.10 -2.31 -5.95
CA ALA A 42 3.88 -2.60 -7.36
C ALA A 42 5.20 -2.75 -8.13
N GLU A 43 6.21 -1.93 -7.82
CA GLU A 43 7.53 -1.99 -8.43
C GLU A 43 8.26 -3.29 -8.06
N GLU A 44 8.27 -3.65 -6.78
CA GLU A 44 8.84 -4.92 -6.29
C GLU A 44 8.12 -6.14 -6.92
N ALA A 45 6.78 -6.10 -7.01
CA ALA A 45 6.00 -7.20 -7.59
C ALA A 45 6.23 -7.33 -9.10
N LYS A 46 6.45 -6.21 -9.80
CA LYS A 46 6.82 -6.17 -11.21
C LYS A 46 8.21 -6.78 -11.42
N SER A 47 9.19 -6.42 -10.60
CA SER A 47 10.54 -7.01 -10.63
C SER A 47 10.48 -8.51 -10.43
N LYS A 48 9.70 -8.99 -9.46
CA LYS A 48 9.48 -10.44 -9.25
C LYS A 48 8.84 -11.14 -10.45
N ALA A 49 7.84 -10.51 -11.07
CA ALA A 49 7.21 -11.05 -12.27
C ALA A 49 8.21 -11.18 -13.43
N PHE A 50 9.10 -10.19 -13.60
CA PHE A 50 10.13 -10.20 -14.64
C PHE A 50 11.20 -11.26 -14.39
N GLU A 51 11.66 -11.45 -13.15
CA GLU A 51 12.56 -12.56 -12.79
C GLU A 51 11.97 -13.92 -13.21
N GLU A 52 10.66 -14.08 -13.06
CA GLU A 52 9.92 -15.29 -13.42
C GLU A 52 9.51 -15.33 -14.92
N LYS A 53 9.97 -14.37 -15.73
CA LYS A 53 9.61 -14.21 -17.16
C LYS A 53 8.09 -14.14 -17.40
N SER A 54 7.35 -13.63 -16.43
CA SER A 54 5.90 -13.49 -16.49
C SER A 54 5.53 -12.11 -17.03
N ALA A 55 4.68 -12.09 -18.06
CA ALA A 55 4.14 -10.86 -18.63
C ALA A 55 3.08 -10.17 -17.75
N THR A 56 2.65 -10.81 -16.66
CA THR A 56 1.55 -10.34 -15.79
C THR A 56 1.94 -10.43 -14.32
N ILE A 57 1.65 -9.39 -13.54
CA ILE A 57 1.75 -9.47 -12.08
C ILE A 57 0.61 -10.35 -11.56
N ARG A 58 0.95 -11.38 -10.77
CA ARG A 58 0.01 -12.34 -10.19
C ARG A 58 0.08 -12.32 -8.68
N ALA A 59 -0.92 -12.92 -8.03
CA ALA A 59 -1.03 -12.93 -6.57
C ALA A 59 0.19 -13.55 -5.87
N HIS A 60 0.87 -14.53 -6.47
CA HIS A 60 2.04 -15.15 -5.86
C HIS A 60 3.28 -14.24 -5.86
N HIS A 61 3.47 -13.39 -6.88
CA HIS A 61 4.53 -12.37 -6.87
C HIS A 61 4.35 -11.40 -5.70
N LEU A 62 3.11 -10.93 -5.47
CA LEU A 62 2.77 -10.08 -4.32
C LEU A 62 3.03 -10.77 -2.98
N ARG A 63 2.64 -12.05 -2.84
CA ARG A 63 2.89 -12.83 -1.61
C ARG A 63 4.38 -13.07 -1.33
N ALA A 64 5.19 -13.16 -2.38
CA ALA A 64 6.63 -13.33 -2.26
C ALA A 64 7.29 -12.07 -1.67
N ILE A 65 6.86 -10.88 -2.11
CA ILE A 65 7.41 -9.60 -1.64
C ILE A 65 6.79 -9.11 -0.32
N SER A 66 5.52 -9.45 -0.04
CA SER A 66 4.82 -8.96 1.16
C SER A 66 5.45 -9.44 2.48
N LYS A 67 6.20 -10.54 2.42
CA LYS A 67 6.98 -11.05 3.56
C LYS A 67 8.29 -10.28 3.78
N VAL A 68 8.76 -9.58 2.76
CA VAL A 68 10.01 -8.79 2.76
C VAL A 68 9.71 -7.36 3.22
N SER A 69 8.64 -6.71 2.73
CA SER A 69 8.34 -5.32 3.07
C SER A 69 7.88 -5.08 4.52
N SER A 70 7.56 -6.13 5.30
CA SER A 70 7.22 -6.02 6.73
C SER A 70 8.43 -6.03 7.67
N LYS A 71 9.67 -6.07 7.14
CA LYS A 71 10.91 -6.16 7.93
C LYS A 71 11.65 -4.82 8.11
N HIS A 72 11.06 -3.71 7.68
CA HIS A 72 11.59 -2.36 7.93
C HIS A 72 10.69 -1.60 8.90
#